data_AF-A0A661V8N7-F1
#
_entry.id   AF-A0A661V8N7-F1
#
_cell.length_a   1.000
_cell.length_b   1.000
_cell.length_c   1.000
_cell.angle_alpha   90.00
_cell.angle_beta   90.00
_cell.angle_gamma   90.00
#
_symmetry.space_group_name_H-M   'P 1'
#
loop_
_entity.id
_entity.type
_entity.pdbx_description
1 polymer ?
#
loop_
_entity_poly.entity_id
_entity_poly.type
_entity_poly.pdbx_seq_one_letter_code
_entity_poly.pdbx_strand_id
1 'polypeptide(L)' 'MKYRVHYKDKKRNDERLVMEIEAASPQGAVIKFRHVHNGGNGDSNNDAEIISVCPIPSPMNMSGIM' A
#
# COMPACT_ATOMS: atom_id res chain seq x y z
N MET A 1 3.84 -9.71 -7.16
CA MET A 1 4.22 -8.36 -7.62
C MET A 1 4.15 -7.44 -6.41
N LYS A 2 5.03 -6.44 -6.31
CA LYS A 2 5.01 -5.49 -5.18
C LYS A 2 4.27 -4.22 -5.59
N TYR A 3 3.48 -3.66 -4.68
CA TYR A 3 2.74 -2.43 -4.87
C TYR A 3 3.14 -1.43 -3.80
N ARG A 4 3.26 -0.17 -4.20
CA ARG A 4 3.48 0.95 -3.31
C ARG A 4 2.14 1.63 -3.04
N VAL A 5 1.69 1.57 -1.80
CA VAL A 5 0.48 2.23 -1.32
C VAL A 5 0.90 3.53 -0.63
N HIS A 6 0.44 4.65 -1.16
CA HIS A 6 0.58 5.96 -0.54
C HIS A 6 -0.68 6.22 0.26
N TYR A 7 -0.53 6.59 1.53
CA TYR A 7 -1.66 6.83 2.41
C TYR A 7 -1.37 7.99 3.36
N LYS A 8 -2.42 8.55 3.95
CA LYS A 8 -2.32 9.48 5.08
C LYS A 8 -2.75 8.78 6.33
N ASP A 9 -2.02 9.01 7.41
CA ASP A 9 -2.45 8.60 8.74
C ASP A 9 -2.93 9.83 9.52
N LYS A 10 -4.23 9.87 9.82
CA LYS A 10 -4.83 10.96 10.60
C LYS A 10 -4.23 11.05 12.01
N LYS A 11 -3.72 9.95 12.59
CA LYS A 11 -3.03 9.96 13.90
C LYS A 11 -1.67 10.65 13.84
N ARG A 12 -1.08 10.76 12.66
CA ARG A 12 0.23 11.39 12.43
C ARG A 12 0.10 12.76 11.77
N ASN A 13 -0.98 13.49 12.05
CA ASN A 13 -1.18 14.85 11.53
C ASN A 13 -1.20 14.90 9.98
N ASP A 14 -1.94 13.97 9.36
CA ASP A 14 -2.08 13.85 7.90
C ASP A 14 -0.75 13.63 7.15
N GLU A 15 0.26 13.09 7.84
CA GLU A 15 1.55 12.75 7.24
C GLU A 15 1.35 11.74 6.09
N ARG A 16 1.99 12.04 4.95
CA ARG A 16 1.99 11.15 3.79
C ARG A 16 2.99 10.04 4.01
N LEU A 17 2.48 8.83 4.16
CA LEU A 17 3.24 7.62 4.38
C LEU A 17 3.17 6.71 3.16
N VAL A 18 4.12 5.79 3.08
CA VAL A 18 4.25 4.82 2.00
C VAL A 18 4.41 3.43 2.60
N MET A 19 3.64 2.47 2.09
CA MET A 19 3.75 1.06 2.44
C MET A 19 3.96 0.23 1.19
N GLU A 20 4.87 -0.75 1.25
CA GLU A 20 5.07 -1.72 0.17
C GLU A 20 4.33 -3.02 0.51
N ILE A 21 3.43 -3.45 -0.38
CA ILE A 21 2.59 -4.63 -0.19
C ILE A 21 2.77 -5.60 -1.35
N GLU A 22 3.02 -6.86 -1.02
CA GLU A 22 2.99 -7.93 -2.01
C GLU A 22 1.55 -8.38 -2.29
N ALA A 23 1.13 -8.27 -3.55
CA ALA A 23 -0.19 -8.70 -3.99
C ALA A 23 -0.16 -9.22 -5.44
N ALA A 24 -1.24 -9.88 -5.83
CA ALA A 24 -1.46 -10.30 -7.21
C ALA A 24 -2.03 -9.17 -8.09
N SER A 25 -2.61 -8.13 -7.48
CA SER A 25 -3.25 -6.99 -8.16
C SER A 25 -3.26 -5.74 -7.27
N PRO A 26 -3.45 -4.53 -7.84
CA PRO A 26 -3.63 -3.30 -7.05
C PRO A 26 -4.79 -3.41 -6.04
N GLN A 27 -5.90 -4.04 -6.44
CA GLN A 27 -7.05 -4.27 -5.56
C GLN A 27 -6.69 -5.20 -4.40
N GLY A 28 -5.92 -6.25 -4.67
CA GLY A 28 -5.39 -7.13 -3.62
C GLY A 28 -4.49 -6.38 -2.63
N ALA A 29 -3.70 -5.41 -3.10
CA ALA A 29 -2.88 -4.56 -2.22
C ALA A 29 -3.75 -3.66 -1.32
N VAL A 30 -4.83 -3.07 -1.86
CA VAL A 30 -5.80 -2.28 -1.09
C VAL A 30 -6.48 -3.12 0.01
N ILE A 31 -6.93 -4.33 -0.33
CA ILE A 31 -7.59 -5.23 0.64
C ILE A 31 -6.62 -5.58 1.78
N LYS A 32 -5.38 -5.94 1.44
CA LYS A 32 -4.33 -6.24 2.45
C LYS A 32 -4.00 -5.01 3.30
N PHE A 33 -3.89 -3.82 2.69
CA PHE A 33 -3.66 -2.58 3.41
C PHE A 33 -4.77 -2.33 4.45
N ARG A 34 -6.03 -2.39 4.03
CA ARG A 34 -7.17 -2.19 4.94
C ARG A 34 -7.22 -3.25 6.03
N HIS A 35 -6.87 -4.50 5.74
CA HIS A 35 -6.80 -5.54 6.76
C HIS A 35 -5.77 -5.21 7.85
N VAL A 36 -4.59 -4.70 7.48
CA VAL A 36 -3.54 -4.30 8.44
C VAL A 36 -3.96 -3.08 9.25
N HIS A 37 -4.57 -2.07 8.61
CA HIS A 37 -4.90 -0.79 9.26
C HIS A 37 -6.25 -0.80 10.00
N ASN A 38 -7.21 -1.63 9.58
CA ASN A 38 -8.57 -1.69 10.17
C ASN A 38 -8.80 -2.98 10.99
N GLY A 39 -7.87 -3.93 10.99
CA GLY A 39 -7.97 -5.19 11.76
C GLY A 39 -7.80 -5.03 13.28
N GLY A 40 -7.41 -3.85 13.75
CA GLY A 40 -7.24 -3.54 15.18
C GLY A 40 -8.40 -2.71 15.73
N ASN A 41 -9.38 -3.39 16.33
CA ASN A 41 -10.28 -2.91 17.38
C ASN A 41 -10.81 -1.44 17.26
N GLY A 42 -11.96 -1.28 16.61
CA GLY A 42 -13.09 -0.53 17.18
C GLY A 42 -13.10 1.00 17.18
N ASP A 43 -12.11 1.69 16.60
CA ASP A 43 -12.10 3.16 16.58
C ASP A 43 -12.01 3.70 15.13
N SER A 44 -13.15 3.61 14.41
CA SER A 44 -13.35 4.01 13.01
C SER A 44 -13.29 5.54 12.77
N ASN A 45 -12.65 6.29 13.66
CA ASN A 45 -12.43 7.72 13.50
C ASN A 45 -10.97 8.05 13.14
N ASN A 46 -10.11 7.03 13.06
CA ASN A 46 -8.68 7.14 12.80
C ASN A 46 -8.25 6.34 11.56
N ASP A 47 -9.06 6.36 10.50
CA ASP A 47 -8.78 5.60 9.28
C ASP A 47 -7.57 6.18 8.53
N ALA A 48 -6.67 5.27 8.15
CA ALA A 48 -5.64 5.56 7.16
C ALA A 48 -6.28 5.74 5.78
N GLU A 49 -6.09 6.90 5.15
CA GLU A 49 -6.67 7.22 3.86
C GLU A 49 -5.70 6.86 2.73
N ILE A 50 -6.08 5.92 1.85
CA ILE A 50 -5.28 5.59 0.67
C ILE A 50 -5.38 6.73 -0.35
N ILE A 51 -4.24 7.31 -0.73
CA ILE A 51 -4.13 8.31 -1.79
C ILE A 51 -3.94 7.64 -3.16
N SER A 52 -3.00 6.70 -3.25
CA SER A 52 -2.65 6.06 -4.52
C SER A 52 -2.02 4.69 -4.32
N VAL A 53 -2.18 3.81 -5.32
CA VAL A 53 -1.55 2.48 -5.35
C VAL A 53 -0.85 2.31 -6.70
N CYS A 54 0.46 2.15 -6.66
CA CYS A 54 1.30 2.03 -7.85
C CYS A 54 2.01 0.67 -7.86
N PRO A 55 2.04 -0.05 -8.99
CA PRO A 55 2.93 -1.20 -9.12
C PRO A 55 4.39 -0.75 -8.97
N ILE A 56 5.16 -1.50 -8.19
CA ILE A 56 6.62 -1.37 -8.17
C ILE A 56 7.13 -2.33 -9.23
N PRO A 57 7.72 -1.84 -10.34
CA PRO A 57 8.36 -2.73 -11.28
C PRO A 57 9.49 -3.44 -10.53
N SER A 58 9.40 -4.77 -10.45
CA SER A 58 10.58 -5.55 -10.08
C SER A 58 11.68 -5.19 -11.09
N PRO A 59 12.96 -5.11 -10.68
CA PRO A 59 14.04 -5.09 -11.64
C PRO A 59 13.89 -6.36 -12.48
N MET A 60 13.29 -6.22 -13.67
CA MET A 60 13.44 -7.22 -14.71
C MET A 60 14.93 -7.30 -14.91
N ASN A 61 15.52 -8.47 -14.68
CA ASN A 61 16.84 -8.77 -15.19
C ASN A 61 16.80 -8.46 -16.68
N MET A 62 17.30 -7.28 -17.07
CA MET A 62 17.70 -6.96 -18.45
C MET A 62 19.00 -7.73 -18.69
N SER A 63 18.90 -9.06 -18.65
CA SER A 63 19.94 -10.00 -19.09
C SER A 63 19.35 -10.67 -20.32
N GLY A 64 19.40 -9.94 -21.43
CA GLY A 64 18.72 -10.32 -22.67
C GLY A 64 18.96 -9.31 -23.77
N ILE A 65 20.20 -8.82 -23.89
CA ILE A 65 20.69 -8.37 -25.20
C ILE A 65 20.96 -9.66 -25.96
N MET A 66 20.07 -9.99 -26.90
CA MET A 66 20.31 -10.98 -27.97
C MET A 66 20.18 -10.25 -29.30
#